data_AF-A0A940SI02-F1
#
_entry.id   AF-A0A940SI02-F1
#
_cell.length_a   1.000
_cell.length_b   1.000
_cell.length_c   1.000
_cell.angle_alpha   90.00
_cell.angle_beta   90.00
_cell.angle_gamma   90.00
#
_symmetry.space_group_name_H-M   'P 1'
#
loop_
_entity.id
_entity.type
_entity.pdbx_description
1 polymer ?
#
loop_
_entity_poly.entity_id
_entity_poly.type
_entity_poly.pdbx_seq_one_letter_code
_entity_poly.pdbx_strand_id
1 'polypeptide(L)'
;MKVCLKLIIGFLCIFSLTGCIGEDYDVGPPTAYMDVDFSKIRLKEANILWSTGSISINKVTQNIPQLAARQKQVSVSPLQSVNLEFEENKENGGQYNDVSVNVFVWQGDTQERLECKDNTFNFPEEKGTYVLEVNFHSHQGDVKYVGNVVIK
;
A
#
# COMPACT_ATOMS: atom_id res chain seq x y z
N MET A 1 12.21 -34.82 -48.21
CA MET A 1 11.74 -34.91 -46.81
C MET A 1 12.71 -34.33 -45.77
N LYS A 2 14.02 -34.63 -45.82
CA LYS A 2 14.99 -34.14 -44.80
C LYS A 2 15.19 -32.61 -44.76
N VAL A 3 15.01 -31.92 -45.89
CA VAL A 3 15.18 -30.45 -45.97
C VAL A 3 13.96 -29.70 -45.41
N CYS A 4 12.73 -30.15 -45.69
CA CYS A 4 11.53 -29.56 -45.11
C CYS A 4 11.47 -29.72 -43.58
N LEU A 5 11.93 -30.84 -43.03
CA LEU A 5 11.94 -31.06 -41.58
C LEU A 5 12.88 -30.08 -40.85
N LYS A 6 14.02 -29.75 -41.46
CA LYS A 6 14.97 -28.76 -40.90
C LYS A 6 14.43 -27.33 -40.92
N LEU A 7 13.65 -26.98 -41.96
CA LEU A 7 12.99 -25.67 -42.06
C LEU A 7 11.88 -25.49 -41.02
N ILE A 8 11.11 -26.54 -40.73
CA ILE A 8 10.04 -26.51 -39.71
C ILE A 8 10.62 -26.30 -38.31
N ILE A 9 11.73 -26.97 -37.98
CA ILE A 9 12.41 -26.83 -36.68
C ILE A 9 12.98 -25.43 -36.50
N GLY A 10 13.58 -24.85 -37.56
CA GLY A 10 14.08 -23.47 -37.53
C GLY A 10 12.98 -22.43 -37.33
N PHE A 11 11.80 -22.64 -37.94
CA PHE A 11 10.66 -21.73 -37.80
C PHE A 11 10.02 -21.78 -36.40
N LEU A 12 9.99 -22.95 -35.76
CA LEU A 12 9.50 -23.13 -34.39
C LEU A 12 10.38 -22.43 -33.33
N CYS A 13 11.69 -22.32 -33.56
CA CYS A 13 12.60 -21.62 -32.65
C CYS A 13 12.42 -20.10 -32.66
N ILE A 14 11.92 -19.49 -33.75
CA ILE A 14 11.73 -18.03 -33.83
C ILE A 14 10.60 -17.57 -32.90
N PHE A 15 9.55 -18.39 -32.72
CA PHE A 15 8.45 -18.08 -31.80
C PHE A 15 8.81 -18.22 -30.32
N SER A 16 9.91 -18.90 -29.98
CA SER A 16 10.35 -19.06 -28.59
C SER A 16 11.19 -17.86 -28.09
N LEU A 17 11.69 -17.01 -29.00
CA LEU A 17 12.51 -15.84 -28.65
C LEU A 17 11.71 -14.53 -28.49
N THR A 18 10.41 -14.51 -28.77
CA THR A 18 9.57 -13.29 -28.62
C THR A 18 8.89 -13.21 -27.24
N GLY A 19 9.21 -14.12 -26.32
CA GLY A 19 8.60 -14.22 -24.99
C GLY A 19 9.33 -13.42 -23.91
N CYS A 20 9.59 -12.13 -24.14
CA CYS A 20 9.85 -11.18 -23.05
C CYS A 20 9.00 -9.95 -23.31
N ILE A 21 7.69 -10.12 -23.22
CA ILE A 21 6.78 -8.98 -23.03
C ILE A 21 7.07 -8.52 -21.61
N GLY A 22 7.54 -7.28 -21.46
CA GLY A 22 7.52 -6.60 -20.16
C GLY A 22 6.05 -6.44 -19.81
N GLU A 23 5.52 -7.39 -19.05
CA GLU A 23 4.15 -7.37 -18.59
C GLU A 23 4.05 -6.20 -17.62
N ASP A 24 3.51 -5.07 -18.11
CA ASP A 24 3.05 -3.97 -17.28
C ASP A 24 1.78 -4.49 -16.59
N TYR A 25 1.98 -5.33 -15.58
CA TYR A 25 0.89 -5.91 -14.83
C TYR A 25 0.10 -4.76 -14.22
N ASP A 26 -1.22 -4.84 -14.38
CA ASP A 26 -2.14 -3.91 -13.77
C ASP A 26 -2.22 -4.19 -12.27
N VAL A 27 -1.19 -3.78 -11.55
CA VAL A 27 -1.12 -3.96 -10.10
C VAL A 27 -2.04 -2.94 -9.45
N GLY A 28 -2.98 -3.41 -8.63
CA GLY A 28 -3.90 -2.56 -7.87
C GLY A 28 -3.27 -2.01 -6.58
N PRO A 29 -3.81 -0.91 -6.03
CA PRO A 29 -3.32 -0.34 -4.78
C PRO A 29 -3.35 -1.39 -3.64
N PRO A 30 -2.30 -1.47 -2.81
CA PRO A 30 -2.22 -2.48 -1.76
C PRO A 30 -3.27 -2.25 -0.68
N THR A 31 -3.52 -3.27 0.14
CA THR A 31 -4.25 -3.11 1.39
C THR A 31 -3.27 -2.94 2.54
N ALA A 32 -3.36 -1.83 3.27
CA ALA A 32 -2.50 -1.57 4.41
C ALA A 32 -3.08 -2.12 5.72
N TYR A 33 -2.20 -2.69 6.54
CA TYR A 33 -2.47 -3.17 7.88
C TYR A 33 -1.42 -2.62 8.84
N MET A 34 -1.82 -2.49 10.10
CA MET A 34 -0.95 -2.18 11.22
C MET A 34 -0.99 -3.35 12.19
N ASP A 35 0.19 -3.87 12.53
CA ASP A 35 0.36 -4.94 13.50
C ASP A 35 0.51 -4.33 14.89
N VAL A 36 -0.49 -4.57 15.74
CA VAL A 36 -0.52 -4.12 17.14
C VAL A 36 -0.56 -5.35 18.02
N ASP A 37 0.56 -5.63 18.70
CA ASP A 37 0.77 -6.82 19.53
C ASP A 37 0.49 -8.11 18.74
N PHE A 38 -0.64 -8.78 18.99
CA PHE A 38 -1.07 -10.02 18.33
C PHE A 38 -2.24 -9.80 17.35
N SER A 39 -2.54 -8.55 17.01
CA SER A 39 -3.68 -8.17 16.16
C SER A 39 -3.23 -7.47 14.89
N LYS A 40 -3.68 -7.97 13.74
CA LYS A 40 -3.53 -7.32 12.45
C LYS A 40 -4.73 -6.42 12.18
N ILE A 41 -4.52 -5.11 12.18
CA ILE A 41 -5.59 -4.12 12.05
C ILE A 41 -5.56 -3.52 10.65
N ARG A 42 -6.65 -3.70 9.89
CA ARG A 42 -6.78 -3.09 8.56
C ARG A 42 -6.98 -1.57 8.65
N LEU A 43 -6.18 -0.82 7.91
CA LEU A 43 -6.35 0.63 7.75
C LEU A 43 -7.33 0.94 6.60
N LYS A 44 -8.03 2.07 6.68
CA LYS A 44 -9.03 2.45 5.68
C LYS A 44 -8.43 3.37 4.62
N GLU A 45 -8.57 3.03 3.34
CA GLU A 45 -8.22 3.92 2.23
C GLU A 45 -9.05 5.22 2.28
N ALA A 46 -8.36 6.35 2.39
CA ALA A 46 -8.92 7.69 2.32
C ALA A 46 -8.79 8.26 0.90
N ASN A 47 -7.55 8.45 0.43
CA ASN A 47 -7.29 8.99 -0.90
C ASN A 47 -6.51 7.97 -1.73
N ILE A 48 -6.82 7.89 -3.01
CA ILE A 48 -6.16 6.99 -3.96
C ILE A 48 -5.94 7.79 -5.24
N LEU A 49 -4.69 7.88 -5.69
CA LEU A 49 -4.33 8.32 -7.02
C LEU A 49 -3.46 7.22 -7.62
N TRP A 50 -4.03 6.39 -8.47
CA TRP A 50 -3.38 5.17 -8.94
C TRP A 50 -3.60 4.99 -10.43
N SER A 51 -2.55 4.74 -11.19
CA SER A 51 -2.64 4.55 -12.64
C SER A 51 -1.63 3.52 -13.14
N THR A 52 -2.15 2.47 -13.77
CA THR A 52 -1.39 1.49 -14.56
C THR A 52 -1.92 1.49 -16.00
N GLY A 53 -1.54 0.51 -16.83
CA GLY A 53 -1.99 0.39 -18.22
C GLY A 53 -3.52 0.34 -18.37
N SER A 54 -4.22 -0.42 -17.53
CA SER A 54 -5.68 -0.58 -17.56
C SER A 54 -6.41 -0.13 -16.29
N ILE A 55 -5.70 0.07 -15.17
CA ILE A 55 -6.31 0.58 -13.93
C ILE A 55 -6.08 2.09 -13.82
N SER A 56 -7.14 2.85 -13.60
CA SER A 56 -7.06 4.26 -13.24
C SER A 56 -8.06 4.55 -12.12
N ILE A 57 -7.55 4.86 -10.93
CA ILE A 57 -8.33 5.16 -9.74
C ILE A 57 -7.98 6.56 -9.26
N ASN A 58 -9.01 7.40 -9.12
CA ASN A 58 -8.90 8.69 -8.46
C ASN A 58 -10.03 8.82 -7.43
N LYS A 59 -9.66 8.72 -6.15
CA LYS A 59 -10.57 8.81 -5.01
C LYS A 59 -10.04 9.86 -4.05
N VAL A 60 -10.91 10.82 -3.71
CA VAL A 60 -10.59 11.88 -2.74
C VAL A 60 -11.62 11.87 -1.62
N THR A 61 -11.15 11.73 -0.38
CA THR A 61 -11.96 11.88 0.82
C THR A 61 -11.93 13.33 1.29
N GLN A 62 -13.11 13.94 1.40
CA GLN A 62 -13.27 15.35 1.79
C GLN A 62 -12.91 15.62 3.26
N ASN A 63 -13.16 14.66 4.15
CA ASN A 63 -12.91 14.82 5.58
C ASN A 63 -12.28 13.56 6.19
N ILE A 64 -10.95 13.56 6.25
CA ILE A 64 -10.14 12.48 6.81
C ILE A 64 -10.42 12.26 8.31
N PRO A 65 -10.46 13.29 9.17
CA PRO A 65 -10.80 13.11 10.59
C PRO A 65 -12.17 12.45 10.79
N GLN A 66 -13.18 12.82 10.00
CA GLN A 66 -14.50 12.19 10.07
C GLN A 66 -14.48 10.74 9.57
N LEU A 67 -13.70 10.41 8.55
CA LEU A 67 -13.50 9.04 8.09
C LEU A 67 -12.86 8.17 9.18
N ALA A 68 -11.86 8.70 9.87
CA ALA A 68 -11.22 8.03 11.01
C ALA A 68 -12.23 7.83 12.16
N ALA A 69 -12.94 8.86 12.59
CA ALA A 69 -13.86 8.79 13.72
C ALA A 69 -14.99 7.73 13.57
N ARG A 70 -15.35 7.36 12.34
CA ARG A 70 -16.35 6.30 12.06
C ARG A 70 -15.81 4.88 12.23
N GLN A 71 -14.49 4.72 12.29
CA GLN A 71 -13.83 3.43 12.45
C GLN A 71 -13.78 3.02 13.92
N LYS A 72 -13.72 1.71 14.16
CA LYS A 72 -13.46 1.17 15.51
C LYS A 72 -12.12 1.70 16.00
N GLN A 73 -12.11 2.31 17.17
CA GLN A 73 -10.90 2.85 17.78
C GLN A 73 -9.95 1.71 18.20
N VAL A 74 -8.68 1.86 17.87
CA VAL A 74 -7.58 0.94 18.20
C VAL A 74 -6.83 1.50 19.39
N SER A 75 -6.57 0.67 20.39
CA SER A 75 -5.84 1.08 21.59
C SER A 75 -4.36 0.70 21.44
N VAL A 76 -3.47 1.63 21.74
CA VAL A 76 -2.02 1.43 21.80
C VAL A 76 -1.45 2.05 23.08
N SER A 77 -0.22 1.70 23.41
CA SER A 77 0.53 2.26 24.54
C SER A 77 1.46 3.40 24.06
N PRO A 78 1.83 4.34 24.95
CA PRO A 78 2.84 5.34 24.66
C PRO A 78 4.13 4.69 24.16
N LEU A 79 4.76 5.27 23.13
CA LEU A 79 6.00 4.77 22.52
C LEU A 79 5.91 3.33 21.99
N GLN A 80 4.71 2.76 21.82
CA GLN A 80 4.54 1.42 21.28
C GLN A 80 5.03 1.38 19.84
N SER A 81 5.94 0.44 19.59
CA SER A 81 6.44 0.11 18.27
C SER A 81 5.42 -0.76 17.53
N VAL A 82 5.12 -0.39 16.30
CA VAL A 82 4.19 -1.13 15.43
C VAL A 82 4.76 -1.24 14.02
N ASN A 83 4.41 -2.35 13.35
CA ASN A 83 4.81 -2.61 11.97
C ASN A 83 3.64 -2.36 11.01
N LEU A 84 3.95 -1.83 9.84
CA LEU A 84 3.02 -1.74 8.72
C LEU A 84 3.22 -2.90 7.76
N GLU A 85 2.12 -3.51 7.34
CA GLU A 85 2.12 -4.55 6.33
C GLU A 85 1.23 -4.11 5.15
N PHE A 86 1.75 -4.27 3.94
CA PHE A 86 1.03 -3.97 2.71
C PHE A 86 0.78 -5.28 1.96
N GLU A 87 -0.46 -5.76 2.01
CA GLU A 87 -0.85 -6.95 1.26
C GLU A 87 -1.21 -6.56 -0.18
N GLU A 88 -0.83 -7.40 -1.13
CA GLU A 88 -1.19 -7.24 -2.53
C GLU A 88 -2.71 -7.16 -2.72
N ASN A 89 -3.12 -6.39 -3.72
CA ASN A 89 -4.52 -6.33 -4.10
C ASN A 89 -5.00 -7.69 -4.62
N LYS A 90 -6.07 -8.23 -4.02
CA LYS A 90 -6.58 -9.57 -4.36
C LYS A 90 -7.16 -9.69 -5.77
N GLU A 91 -7.68 -8.59 -6.32
CA GLU A 91 -8.28 -8.57 -7.66
C GLU A 91 -7.20 -8.35 -8.72
N ASN A 92 -6.20 -7.54 -8.40
CA ASN A 92 -5.19 -7.04 -9.32
C ASN A 92 -3.80 -7.13 -8.64
N GLY A 93 -3.28 -8.35 -8.50
CA GLY A 93 -2.01 -8.62 -7.82
C GLY A 93 -0.79 -8.15 -8.61
N GLY A 94 0.39 -8.28 -8.00
CA GLY A 94 1.67 -7.94 -8.63
C GLY A 94 2.59 -7.10 -7.76
N GLN A 95 3.75 -6.75 -8.31
CA GLN A 95 4.82 -6.10 -7.56
C GLN A 95 4.84 -4.58 -7.75
N TYR A 96 4.94 -3.87 -6.63
CA TYR A 96 5.16 -2.44 -6.56
C TYR A 96 6.66 -2.13 -6.58
N ASN A 97 7.05 -1.06 -7.27
CA ASN A 97 8.45 -0.60 -7.34
C ASN A 97 8.57 0.81 -6.73
N ASP A 98 9.78 1.15 -6.27
CA ASP A 98 10.13 2.45 -5.69
C ASP A 98 9.21 2.87 -4.52
N VAL A 99 8.93 1.90 -3.64
CA VAL A 99 8.03 2.10 -2.51
C VAL A 99 8.65 3.03 -1.47
N SER A 100 7.89 4.05 -1.06
CA SER A 100 8.19 4.86 0.11
C SER A 100 6.93 5.06 0.97
N VAL A 101 7.13 5.12 2.29
CA VAL A 101 6.03 5.19 3.27
C VAL A 101 6.27 6.37 4.20
N ASN A 102 5.25 7.21 4.36
CA ASN A 102 5.25 8.31 5.31
C ASN A 102 4.12 8.11 6.33
N VAL A 103 4.44 8.23 7.61
CA VAL A 103 3.49 8.04 8.69
C VAL A 103 3.29 9.37 9.42
N PHE A 104 2.03 9.68 9.72
CA PHE A 104 1.65 10.87 10.45
C PHE A 104 0.61 10.55 11.51
N VAL A 105 0.61 11.31 12.58
CA VAL A 105 -0.47 11.32 13.58
C VAL A 105 -1.07 12.70 13.68
N TRP A 106 -2.39 12.76 13.85
CA TRP A 106 -3.14 14.00 13.94
C TRP A 106 -3.86 14.05 15.28
N GLN A 107 -3.69 15.16 16.00
CA GLN A 107 -4.44 15.46 17.22
C GLN A 107 -5.15 16.80 17.01
N GLY A 108 -6.47 16.74 16.76
CA GLY A 108 -7.20 17.90 16.27
C GLY A 108 -6.65 18.37 14.91
N ASP A 109 -6.22 19.63 14.85
CA ASP A 109 -5.66 20.24 13.63
C ASP A 109 -4.12 20.14 13.55
N THR A 110 -3.48 19.62 14.60
CA THR A 110 -2.03 19.44 14.63
C THR A 110 -1.67 18.10 14.00
N GLN A 111 -0.78 18.14 13.01
CA GLN A 111 -0.23 16.97 12.33
C GLN A 111 1.27 16.86 12.62
N GLU A 112 1.71 15.68 13.06
CA GLU A 112 3.11 15.34 13.29
C GLU A 112 3.52 14.20 12.36
N ARG A 113 4.72 14.29 11.77
CA ARG A 113 5.32 13.20 11.01
C ARG A 113 6.13 12.31 11.94
N LEU A 114 5.88 11.01 11.89
CA LEU A 114 6.64 10.03 12.65
C LEU A 114 7.82 9.51 11.85
N GLU A 115 8.93 9.24 12.53
CA GLU A 115 10.03 8.49 11.94
C GLU A 115 9.57 7.06 11.65
N CYS A 116 9.67 6.64 10.39
CA CYS A 116 9.32 5.30 9.94
C CYS A 116 10.53 4.68 9.26
N LYS A 117 10.99 3.55 9.78
CA LYS A 117 12.13 2.80 9.26
C LYS A 117 11.71 1.35 9.07
N ASP A 118 11.97 0.80 7.89
CA ASP A 118 11.62 -0.57 7.54
C ASP A 118 10.14 -0.90 7.87
N ASN A 119 9.23 0.03 7.51
CA ASN A 119 7.79 -0.01 7.80
C ASN A 119 7.40 -0.04 9.29
N THR A 120 8.37 0.14 10.19
CA THR A 120 8.16 0.21 11.63
C THR A 120 8.19 1.65 12.10
N PHE A 121 7.31 2.02 13.01
CA PHE A 121 7.30 3.33 13.67
C PHE A 121 6.85 3.20 15.13
N ASN A 122 7.09 4.25 15.92
CA ASN A 122 6.62 4.33 17.30
C ASN A 122 5.54 5.41 17.43
N PHE A 123 4.49 5.12 18.18
CA PHE A 123 3.53 6.15 18.57
C PHE A 123 4.16 7.19 19.52
N PRO A 124 3.66 8.43 19.57
CA PRO A 124 4.16 9.44 20.50
C PRO A 124 3.91 9.05 21.96
N GLU A 125 4.60 9.72 22.88
CA GLU A 125 4.42 9.53 24.33
C GLU A 125 3.10 10.14 24.83
N GLU A 126 2.64 11.22 24.18
CA GLU A 126 1.47 11.96 24.62
C GLU A 126 0.17 11.15 24.44
N LYS A 127 -0.58 11.01 25.53
CA LYS A 127 -1.86 10.30 25.54
C LYS A 127 -2.95 11.10 24.85
N GLY A 128 -3.88 10.39 24.21
CA GLY A 128 -5.00 11.04 23.53
C GLY A 128 -5.59 10.23 22.40
N THR A 129 -6.58 10.83 21.73
CA THR A 129 -7.16 10.28 20.49
C THR A 129 -6.45 10.90 19.30
N TYR A 130 -6.03 10.05 18.37
CA TYR A 130 -5.28 10.43 17.19
C TYR A 130 -5.91 9.84 15.93
N VAL A 131 -5.78 10.56 14.82
CA VAL A 131 -5.90 9.97 13.49
C VAL A 131 -4.52 9.51 13.07
N LEU A 132 -4.36 8.21 12.81
CA LEU A 132 -3.19 7.68 12.12
C LEU A 132 -3.39 7.89 10.63
N GLU A 133 -2.43 8.53 9.96
CA GLU A 133 -2.37 8.64 8.50
C GLU A 133 -1.10 7.94 7.99
N VAL A 134 -1.26 7.03 7.03
CA VAL A 134 -0.16 6.33 6.36
C VAL A 134 -0.25 6.63 4.86
N ASN A 135 0.78 7.25 4.32
CA ASN A 135 0.88 7.56 2.90
C ASN A 135 1.87 6.59 2.26
N PHE A 136 1.34 5.71 1.42
CA PHE A 136 2.08 4.79 0.57
C PHE A 136 2.28 5.44 -0.79
N HIS A 137 3.52 5.44 -1.26
CA HIS A 137 3.90 5.96 -2.57
C HIS A 137 4.65 4.87 -3.32
N SER A 138 4.30 4.64 -4.57
CA SER A 138 5.07 3.80 -5.50
C SER A 138 5.07 4.42 -6.90
N HIS A 139 5.80 3.81 -7.83
CA HIS A 139 5.76 4.23 -9.22
C HIS A 139 4.35 4.24 -9.84
N GLN A 140 3.47 3.32 -9.40
CA GLN A 140 2.09 3.19 -9.90
C GLN A 140 1.13 4.24 -9.32
N GLY A 141 1.50 4.87 -8.20
CA GLY A 141 0.75 5.96 -7.60
C GLY A 141 0.78 5.98 -6.08
N ASP A 142 -0.18 6.72 -5.53
CA ASP A 142 -0.25 7.11 -4.14
C ASP A 142 -1.54 6.59 -3.49
N VAL A 143 -1.40 6.07 -2.27
CA VAL A 143 -2.52 5.68 -1.44
C VAL A 143 -2.35 6.23 -0.04
N LYS A 144 -3.38 6.94 0.43
CA LYS A 144 -3.50 7.40 1.81
C LYS A 144 -4.43 6.47 2.57
N TYR A 145 -3.94 5.89 3.65
CA TYR A 145 -4.70 5.09 4.59
C TYR A 145 -4.86 5.82 5.91
N VAL A 146 -5.98 5.59 6.59
CA VAL A 146 -6.29 6.24 7.86
C VAL A 146 -6.85 5.27 8.89
N GLY A 147 -6.50 5.48 10.15
CA GLY A 147 -6.98 4.72 11.30
C GLY A 147 -7.35 5.62 12.48
N ASN A 148 -8.23 5.14 13.36
CA ASN A 148 -8.63 5.81 14.60
C ASN A 148 -7.90 5.16 15.77
N VAL A 149 -7.02 5.91 16.44
CA VAL A 149 -6.13 5.38 17.49
C VAL A 149 -6.35 6.13 18.79
N VAL A 150 -6.28 5.43 19.91
CA VAL A 150 -6.14 6.02 21.24
C VAL A 150 -4.86 5.51 21.90
N ILE A 151 -4.04 6.45 22.36
CA ILE A 151 -2.84 6.18 23.16
C ILE A 151 -3.25 6.27 24.63
N LYS A 152 -3.13 5.16 25.37
CA LYS A 152 -3.66 5.02 26.74
C LYS A 152 -2.69 5.34 27.86
#